data_AF-A0A2K9D878-F1
#
_entry.id   AF-A0A2K9D878-F1
#
_cell.length_a   1.000
_cell.length_b   1.000
_cell.length_c   1.000
_cell.angle_alpha   90.00
_cell.angle_beta   90.00
_cell.angle_gamma   90.00
#
_symmetry.space_group_name_H-M   'P 1'
#
loop_
_entity.id
_entity.type
_entity.pdbx_description
1 polymer ?
#
loop_
_entity_poly.entity_id
_entity_poly.type
_entity_poly.pdbx_seq_one_letter_code
_entity_poly.pdbx_strand_id
1 'polypeptide(L)'
;MRAARLVCALAACAVAASLAGCSQVAALAPVGGNGLAEVRFGAIDVLQQKGIDLLEAPVCATVGAGPAVTCTGRTLDGRDVSVASSVSSDARLDVLVGGQTLFSGLLSDVLDAAARG
;
A
#
# COMPACT_ATOMS: atom_id res chain seq x y z
N MET A 1 -11.33 40.35 39.76
CA MET A 1 -10.33 40.23 38.67
C MET A 1 -9.52 38.93 38.65
N ARG A 2 -9.36 38.18 39.76
CA ARG A 2 -8.61 36.89 39.76
C ARG A 2 -9.40 35.70 39.18
N ALA A 3 -10.73 35.66 39.38
CA ALA A 3 -11.58 34.57 38.89
C ALA A 3 -11.70 34.52 37.35
N ALA A 4 -11.75 35.67 36.68
CA ALA A 4 -11.83 35.74 35.21
C ALA A 4 -10.55 35.24 34.51
N ARG A 5 -9.38 35.33 35.18
CA ARG A 5 -8.11 34.80 34.65
C ARG A 5 -8.02 33.27 34.71
N LEU A 6 -8.70 32.65 35.67
CA LEU A 6 -8.73 31.19 35.83
C LEU A 6 -9.61 30.51 34.77
N VAL A 7 -10.74 31.12 34.43
CA VAL A 7 -11.68 30.58 33.43
C VAL A 7 -11.06 30.56 32.02
N CYS A 8 -10.29 31.59 31.66
CA CYS A 8 -9.63 31.67 30.36
C CYS A 8 -8.52 30.61 30.19
N ALA A 9 -7.81 30.28 31.26
CA ALA A 9 -6.74 29.28 31.25
C ALA A 9 -7.29 27.84 31.08
N LEU A 10 -8.44 27.54 31.67
CA LEU A 10 -9.09 26.22 31.55
C LEU A 10 -9.65 25.94 30.15
N ALA A 11 -10.21 26.97 29.49
CA ALA A 11 -10.71 26.85 28.12
C ALA A 11 -9.57 26.64 27.11
N ALA A 12 -8.42 27.30 27.28
CA ALA A 12 -7.26 27.13 26.40
C ALA A 12 -6.65 25.72 26.49
N CYS A 13 -6.60 25.12 27.69
CA CYS A 13 -6.12 23.74 27.86
C CYS A 13 -7.06 22.69 27.23
N ALA A 14 -8.37 22.92 27.25
CA ALA A 14 -9.33 22.00 26.64
C ALA A 14 -9.22 21.96 25.10
N VAL A 15 -8.94 23.10 24.46
CA VAL A 15 -8.73 23.18 23.01
C VAL A 15 -7.40 22.52 22.61
N ALA A 16 -6.33 22.70 23.40
CA ALA A 16 -5.05 22.03 23.15
C ALA A 16 -5.13 20.49 23.24
N ALA A 17 -5.97 19.95 24.13
CA ALA A 17 -6.19 18.51 24.26
C ALA A 17 -6.97 17.90 23.07
N SER A 18 -7.76 18.69 22.36
CA SER A 18 -8.46 18.25 21.14
C SER A 18 -7.59 18.22 19.88
N LEU A 19 -6.39 18.83 19.91
CA LEU A 19 -5.39 18.75 18.83
C LEU A 19 -4.43 17.56 18.99
N ALA A 20 -4.53 16.74 20.04
CA ALA A 20 -3.96 15.39 20.05
C ALA A 20 -4.76 14.43 19.13
N GLY A 21 -5.22 14.96 18.01
CA GLY A 21 -5.94 14.26 16.96
C GLY A 21 -5.01 13.29 16.26
N CYS A 22 -5.47 12.04 16.18
CA CYS A 22 -5.08 11.06 15.18
C CYS A 22 -3.62 10.56 15.29
N SER A 23 -3.31 9.77 16.31
CA SER A 23 -2.29 8.71 16.19
C SER A 23 -2.70 7.60 15.19
N GLN A 24 -3.38 7.96 14.10
CA GLN A 24 -3.70 7.06 12.97
C GLN A 24 -2.46 6.63 12.18
N VAL A 25 -1.26 7.06 12.57
CA VAL A 25 0.00 6.62 11.97
C VAL A 25 0.16 5.10 12.02
N ALA A 26 -0.44 4.43 13.02
CA ALA A 26 -0.39 2.96 13.11
C ALA A 26 -1.26 2.22 12.08
N ALA A 27 -2.17 2.90 11.38
CA ALA A 27 -3.05 2.30 10.37
C ALA A 27 -2.57 2.51 8.92
N LEU A 28 -1.61 3.40 8.71
CA LEU A 28 -0.97 3.58 7.41
C LEU A 28 0.11 2.51 7.27
N ALA A 29 -0.22 1.41 6.58
CA ALA A 29 0.82 0.49 6.11
C ALA A 29 1.84 1.30 5.28
N PRO A 30 3.17 1.07 5.46
CA PRO A 30 4.17 1.77 4.67
C PRO A 30 3.87 1.62 3.17
N VAL A 31 3.74 2.73 2.46
CA VAL A 31 3.47 2.74 1.00
C VAL A 31 4.75 2.77 0.16
N GLY A 32 5.91 2.91 0.80
CA GLY A 32 7.24 2.80 0.21
C GLY A 32 8.28 2.50 1.30
N GLY A 33 9.43 1.94 0.94
CA GLY A 33 10.46 1.50 1.89
C GLY A 33 10.14 0.16 2.57
N ASN A 34 9.09 -0.53 2.13
CA ASN A 34 8.75 -1.89 2.55
C ASN A 34 8.55 -2.74 1.28
N GLY A 35 9.45 -3.69 1.03
CA GLY A 35 9.44 -4.48 -0.20
C GLY A 35 8.13 -5.26 -0.44
N LEU A 36 7.43 -5.73 0.60
CA LEU A 36 6.13 -6.39 0.41
C LEU A 36 5.06 -5.40 -0.05
N ALA A 37 5.08 -4.19 0.50
CA ALA A 37 4.18 -3.13 0.09
C ALA A 37 4.48 -2.68 -1.34
N GLU A 38 5.74 -2.50 -1.68
CA GLU A 38 6.18 -2.11 -3.03
C GLU A 38 5.72 -3.12 -4.10
N VAL A 39 5.91 -4.42 -3.87
CA VAL A 39 5.40 -5.47 -4.78
C VAL A 39 3.87 -5.39 -4.89
N ARG A 40 3.17 -5.19 -3.78
CA ARG A 40 1.70 -5.09 -3.76
C ARG A 40 1.22 -3.88 -4.56
N PHE A 41 1.79 -2.70 -4.33
CA PHE A 41 1.41 -1.48 -5.03
C PHE A 41 1.76 -1.55 -6.50
N GLY A 42 2.96 -2.01 -6.86
CA GLY A 42 3.34 -2.24 -8.26
C GLY A 42 2.38 -3.19 -8.98
N ALA A 43 1.94 -4.27 -8.34
CA ALA A 43 0.93 -5.15 -8.92
C ALA A 43 -0.42 -4.47 -9.12
N ILE A 44 -0.89 -3.71 -8.12
CA ILE A 44 -2.16 -2.97 -8.20
C ILE A 44 -2.09 -1.91 -9.31
N ASP A 45 -0.97 -1.20 -9.45
CA ASP A 45 -0.77 -0.19 -10.48
C ASP A 45 -0.84 -0.80 -11.88
N VAL A 46 -0.19 -1.95 -12.09
CA VAL A 46 -0.31 -2.70 -13.36
C VAL A 46 -1.76 -3.08 -13.63
N LEU A 47 -2.47 -3.63 -12.64
CA LEU A 47 -3.86 -4.07 -12.81
C LEU A 47 -4.78 -2.89 -13.14
N GLN A 48 -4.61 -1.76 -12.47
CA GLN A 48 -5.36 -0.53 -12.74
C GLN A 48 -5.04 0.05 -14.12
N GLN A 49 -3.78 0.10 -14.52
CA GLN A 49 -3.36 0.54 -15.86
C GLN A 49 -3.97 -0.34 -16.98
N LYS A 50 -4.24 -1.62 -16.69
CA LYS A 50 -4.89 -2.56 -17.60
C LYS A 50 -6.42 -2.58 -17.47
N GLY A 51 -7.01 -1.76 -16.61
CA GLY A 51 -8.46 -1.71 -16.39
C GLY A 51 -9.04 -2.98 -15.78
N ILE A 52 -8.28 -3.67 -14.93
CA ILE A 52 -8.74 -4.89 -14.25
C ILE A 52 -9.38 -4.53 -12.91
N ASP A 53 -10.70 -4.74 -12.82
CA ASP A 53 -11.45 -4.56 -11.58
C ASP A 53 -11.20 -5.73 -10.61
N LEU A 54 -10.95 -5.39 -9.35
CA LEU A 54 -10.62 -6.35 -8.30
C LEU A 54 -11.79 -6.54 -7.33
N LEU A 55 -12.12 -7.81 -7.06
CA LEU A 55 -12.98 -8.20 -5.95
C LEU A 55 -12.15 -8.25 -4.65
N GLU A 56 -10.96 -8.83 -4.75
CA GLU A 56 -10.02 -8.99 -3.66
C GLU A 56 -8.65 -8.45 -4.11
N ALA A 57 -8.18 -7.38 -3.45
CA ALA A 57 -6.88 -6.82 -3.74
C ALA A 57 -5.76 -7.83 -3.44
N PRO A 58 -4.65 -7.82 -4.21
CA PRO A 58 -3.52 -8.71 -3.96
C PRO A 58 -3.01 -8.61 -2.51
N VAL A 59 -2.86 -9.76 -1.87
CA VAL A 59 -2.20 -9.91 -0.57
C VAL A 59 -0.87 -10.59 -0.80
N CYS A 60 0.22 -9.96 -0.35
CA CYS A 60 1.58 -10.41 -0.59
C CYS A 60 2.22 -11.04 0.65
N ALA A 61 3.03 -12.06 0.44
CA ALA A 61 3.86 -12.69 1.47
C ALA A 61 5.23 -13.09 0.91
N THR A 62 6.24 -13.14 1.78
CA THR A 62 7.55 -13.71 1.43
C THR A 62 7.47 -15.23 1.38
N VAL A 63 8.20 -15.84 0.45
CA VAL A 63 8.31 -17.29 0.34
C VAL A 63 9.45 -17.77 1.24
N GLY A 64 9.09 -18.41 2.35
CA GLY A 64 10.05 -18.86 3.36
C GLY A 64 10.84 -17.69 3.97
N ALA A 65 12.16 -17.87 4.13
CA ALA A 65 13.08 -16.83 4.61
C ALA A 65 13.82 -16.10 3.47
N GLY A 66 13.44 -16.35 2.21
CA GLY A 66 14.09 -15.78 1.03
C GLY A 66 13.52 -14.43 0.61
N PRO A 67 14.13 -13.78 -0.40
CA PRO A 67 13.68 -12.48 -0.89
C PRO A 67 12.43 -12.58 -1.78
N ALA A 68 12.04 -13.79 -2.20
CA ALA A 68 10.92 -14.00 -3.11
C ALA A 68 9.59 -13.61 -2.45
N VAL A 69 8.74 -12.94 -3.23
CA VAL A 69 7.41 -12.47 -2.82
C VAL A 69 6.38 -13.04 -3.78
N THR A 70 5.28 -13.55 -3.23
CA THR A 70 4.11 -13.95 -4.00
C THR A 70 2.90 -13.18 -3.51
N CYS A 71 2.04 -12.74 -4.43
CA CYS A 71 0.76 -12.16 -4.08
C CYS A 71 -0.39 -12.87 -4.78
N THR A 72 -1.50 -13.01 -4.07
CA THR A 72 -2.73 -13.59 -4.60
C THR A 72 -3.90 -12.66 -4.36
N GLY A 73 -4.80 -12.60 -5.33
CA GLY A 73 -6.06 -11.85 -5.25
C GLY A 73 -7.08 -12.38 -6.25
N ARG A 74 -8.17 -11.65 -6.44
CA ARG A 74 -9.25 -12.06 -7.35
C ARG A 74 -9.89 -10.86 -8.03
N THR A 75 -10.15 -11.00 -9.33
CA THR A 75 -10.87 -10.00 -10.12
C THR A 75 -12.37 -10.04 -9.84
N LEU A 76 -13.09 -8.96 -10.21
CA LEU A 76 -14.53 -8.88 -10.07
C LEU A 76 -15.28 -9.94 -10.90
N ASP A 77 -14.70 -10.36 -12.03
CA ASP A 77 -15.22 -11.43 -12.88
C ASP A 77 -14.76 -12.84 -12.44
N GLY A 78 -14.13 -12.96 -11.27
CA GLY A 78 -13.83 -14.24 -10.62
C GLY A 78 -12.54 -14.94 -11.08
N ARG A 79 -11.69 -14.27 -11.86
CA ARG A 79 -10.38 -14.79 -12.26
C ARG A 79 -9.35 -14.57 -11.16
N ASP A 80 -8.44 -15.53 -11.01
CA ASP A 80 -7.35 -15.41 -10.05
C ASP A 80 -6.31 -14.40 -10.51
N VAL A 81 -5.85 -13.58 -9.57
CA VAL A 81 -4.67 -12.72 -9.73
C VAL A 81 -3.50 -13.39 -9.04
N SER A 82 -2.41 -13.62 -9.78
CA SER A 82 -1.17 -14.19 -9.24
C SER A 82 0.00 -13.28 -9.58
N VAL A 83 0.79 -12.95 -8.58
CA VAL A 83 1.97 -12.08 -8.72
C VAL A 83 3.19 -12.79 -8.18
N ALA A 84 4.30 -12.72 -8.91
CA ALA A 84 5.61 -13.16 -8.44
C ALA A 84 6.63 -12.03 -8.56
N SER A 85 7.44 -11.86 -7.51
CA SER A 85 8.51 -10.86 -7.46
C SER A 85 9.52 -11.18 -6.36
N SER A 86 10.29 -10.19 -5.94
CA SER A 86 11.18 -10.26 -4.78
C SER A 86 11.33 -8.88 -4.14
N VAL A 87 11.95 -8.82 -2.96
CA VAL A 87 12.34 -7.56 -2.30
C VAL A 87 13.74 -7.07 -2.68
N SER A 88 14.34 -7.63 -3.74
CA SER A 88 15.64 -7.22 -4.26
C SER A 88 15.54 -5.89 -5.01
N SER A 89 16.64 -5.13 -5.08
CA SER A 89 16.67 -3.83 -5.79
C SER A 89 16.47 -3.95 -7.30
N ASP A 90 16.76 -5.10 -7.88
CA ASP A 90 16.58 -5.44 -9.30
C ASP A 90 15.35 -6.35 -9.54
N ALA A 91 14.40 -6.35 -8.58
CA ALA A 91 13.24 -7.21 -8.63
C ALA A 91 12.45 -7.04 -9.92
N ARG A 92 12.14 -8.18 -10.56
CA ARG A 92 11.12 -8.25 -11.61
C ARG A 92 9.74 -8.43 -11.00
N LEU A 93 8.74 -7.85 -11.64
CA LEU A 93 7.34 -8.01 -11.30
C LEU A 93 6.64 -8.77 -12.43
N ASP A 94 6.13 -9.95 -12.12
CA ASP A 94 5.30 -10.75 -13.02
C ASP A 94 3.86 -10.75 -12.51
N VAL A 95 2.91 -10.28 -13.33
CA VAL A 95 1.50 -10.18 -12.98
C VAL A 95 0.68 -11.04 -13.94
N LEU A 96 -0.05 -12.00 -13.40
CA LEU A 96 -0.92 -12.91 -14.14
C LEU A 96 -2.36 -12.75 -13.69
N VAL A 97 -3.30 -12.86 -14.65
CA VAL A 97 -4.75 -12.94 -14.37
C VAL A 97 -5.34 -14.11 -15.13
N GLY A 98 -6.03 -15.01 -14.43
CA GLY A 98 -6.56 -16.25 -15.01
C GLY A 98 -5.46 -17.12 -15.66
N GLY A 99 -4.23 -17.05 -15.14
CA GLY A 99 -3.07 -17.76 -15.68
C GLY A 99 -2.40 -17.11 -16.91
N GLN A 100 -2.91 -15.97 -17.40
CA GLN A 100 -2.30 -15.24 -18.51
C GLN A 100 -1.42 -14.11 -18.00
N THR A 101 -0.19 -14.00 -18.53
CA THR A 101 0.73 -12.90 -18.20
C THR A 101 0.19 -11.58 -18.76
N LEU A 102 -0.15 -10.66 -17.85
CA LEU A 102 -0.52 -9.28 -18.19
C LEU A 102 0.69 -8.35 -18.23
N PHE A 103 1.70 -8.65 -17.41
CA PHE A 103 2.92 -7.84 -17.31
C PHE A 103 4.10 -8.70 -16.84
N SER A 104 5.28 -8.40 -17.38
CA SER A 104 6.57 -8.87 -16.88
C SER A 104 7.62 -7.80 -17.15
N GLY A 105 8.20 -7.23 -16.09
CA GLY A 105 9.13 -6.10 -16.19
C GLY A 105 9.85 -5.83 -14.89
N LEU A 106 10.62 -4.74 -14.81
CA LEU A 106 11.21 -4.31 -13.55
C LEU A 106 10.13 -3.70 -12.64
N LEU A 107 10.18 -4.02 -11.35
CA LEU A 107 9.29 -3.43 -10.36
C LEU A 107 9.53 -1.92 -10.25
N SER A 108 10.80 -1.49 -10.27
CA SER A 108 11.18 -0.07 -10.21
C SER A 108 10.53 0.76 -11.31
N ASP A 109 10.47 0.24 -12.54
CA ASP A 109 9.90 0.98 -13.67
C ASP A 109 8.41 1.27 -13.47
N VAL A 110 7.68 0.33 -12.86
CA VAL A 110 6.26 0.47 -12.54
C VAL A 110 6.06 1.51 -11.45
N LEU A 111 6.82 1.41 -10.35
CA LEU A 111 6.73 2.33 -9.21
C LEU A 111 7.12 3.75 -9.61
N ASP A 112 8.17 3.90 -10.40
CA ASP A 112 8.62 5.20 -10.91
C ASP A 112 7.60 5.81 -11.87
N ALA A 113 6.91 4.99 -12.67
CA ALA A 113 5.82 5.46 -13.51
C ALA A 113 4.64 5.97 -12.68
N ALA A 114 4.22 5.23 -11.66
CA ALA A 114 3.14 5.63 -10.76
C ALA A 114 3.46 6.94 -10.02
N ALA A 115 4.72 7.16 -9.63
CA ALA A 115 5.16 8.38 -8.96
C ALA A 115 5.07 9.65 -9.83
N ARG A 116 5.00 9.52 -11.17
CA ARG A 116 4.93 10.66 -12.10
C ARG A 116 3.50 11.15 -12.38
N GLY A 117 2.48 10.34 -12.09
CA GLY A 117 1.08 10.60 -12.49
C GLY A 117 0.84 10.45 -13.99
#